data_AF-A0A9C6TK24-F1
#
_entry.id   AF-A0A9C6TK24-F1
#
_cell.length_a   1.000
_cell.length_b   1.000
_cell.length_c   1.000
_cell.angle_alpha   90.00
_cell.angle_beta   90.00
_cell.angle_gamma   90.00
#
_symmetry.space_group_name_H-M   'P 1'
#
loop_
_entity.id
_entity.type
_entity.pdbx_description
1 polymer ?
#
loop_
_entity_poly.entity_id
_entity_poly.type
_entity_poly.pdbx_seq_one_letter_code
_entity_poly.pdbx_strand_id
1 'polypeptide(L)'
;MEREDEDATQERRLFRRALSSLLGSIEAAAAARACRAPVRNNADRFLYWSTRFQIVLGVERGLQYLHEDSHLRIVHQDIKASNILLDHKFHPKIGDFGLARFFPEDQAYLSTQFTGTFQSDLSVWNEENVILKLDVMVYMVNLIFEAKGSDLGHYHPKILKALTEQAEKLTLSSRAFYNDRFPPFAEHLTSMLGYDMVLPMNTGAEGVEIALKLARKWGYEKKRIPKDEAIIVSCCGCFHGRTLAVISMSCDNEATRGSSPLLPGHLKVDFGDAEALERIFKEKGEHIAGFLLEPIQGEAGVIIPPDGYLKAVRDLCTRYNVLMIADEIQTGLARTGKMLACDWEEVRPDVVILGKALGGGVFPVSAVLADKDVMLCIKPGEHGSTFGGNPLASAELLKSYDYKVLPKGAKATVSLWFSCI
;
A
#
# COMPACT_ATOMS: atom_id res chain seq x y z
N MET A 1 -30.80 -18.49 24.78
CA MET A 1 -30.60 -17.93 26.13
C MET A 1 -29.13 -17.81 26.49
N GLU A 2 -28.38 -18.89 26.79
CA GLU A 2 -26.98 -18.70 27.27
C GLU A 2 -25.98 -18.16 26.23
N ARG A 3 -26.21 -18.34 24.92
CA ARG A 3 -25.33 -17.79 23.87
C ARG A 3 -25.58 -16.31 23.55
N GLU A 4 -26.75 -15.77 23.85
CA GLU A 4 -27.12 -14.39 23.50
C GLU A 4 -26.46 -13.37 24.46
N ASP A 5 -26.15 -13.76 25.69
CA ASP A 5 -25.46 -12.89 26.67
C ASP A 5 -23.93 -12.79 26.45
N GLU A 6 -23.30 -13.80 25.82
CA GLU A 6 -21.87 -13.74 25.47
C GLU A 6 -21.60 -12.78 24.31
N ASP A 7 -22.41 -12.82 23.24
CA ASP A 7 -22.31 -11.88 22.11
C ASP A 7 -22.58 -10.44 22.55
N ALA A 8 -23.63 -10.19 23.35
CA ALA A 8 -23.91 -8.87 23.92
C ALA A 8 -22.75 -8.34 24.80
N THR A 9 -21.94 -9.23 25.38
CA THR A 9 -20.75 -8.87 26.16
C THR A 9 -19.53 -8.58 25.27
N GLN A 10 -19.43 -9.24 24.12
CA GLN A 10 -18.41 -8.99 23.09
C GLN A 10 -18.65 -7.66 22.36
N GLU A 11 -19.87 -7.39 21.91
CA GLU A 11 -20.27 -6.11 21.29
C GLU A 11 -19.99 -4.91 22.21
N ARG A 12 -20.34 -5.02 23.50
CA ARG A 12 -20.06 -3.98 24.50
C ARG A 12 -18.56 -3.73 24.72
N ARG A 13 -17.68 -4.70 24.44
CA ARG A 13 -16.22 -4.51 24.45
C ARG A 13 -15.70 -3.84 23.19
N LEU A 14 -16.25 -4.20 22.02
CA LEU A 14 -15.88 -3.62 20.73
C LEU A 14 -16.34 -2.16 20.63
N PHE A 15 -17.58 -1.86 21.02
CA PHE A 15 -18.11 -0.49 21.09
C PHE A 15 -17.23 0.42 21.96
N ARG A 16 -16.79 -0.05 23.14
CA ARG A 16 -15.86 0.69 24.03
C ARG A 16 -14.50 1.00 23.37
N ARG A 17 -13.99 0.12 22.50
CA ARG A 17 -12.73 0.35 21.77
C ARG A 17 -12.88 1.40 20.66
N ALA A 18 -13.94 1.29 19.85
CA ALA A 18 -14.25 2.27 18.81
C ALA A 18 -14.47 3.68 19.42
N LEU A 19 -15.22 3.75 20.53
CA LEU A 19 -15.40 4.99 21.30
C LEU A 19 -14.07 5.60 21.72
N SER A 20 -13.15 4.80 22.27
CA SER A 20 -11.86 5.28 22.76
C SER A 20 -10.98 5.92 21.68
N SER A 21 -11.08 5.48 20.42
CA SER A 21 -10.33 6.04 19.29
C SER A 21 -10.89 7.40 18.84
N LEU A 22 -12.21 7.46 18.62
CA LEU A 22 -12.92 8.71 18.30
C LEU A 22 -12.69 9.77 19.40
N LEU A 23 -12.65 9.33 20.65
CA LEU A 23 -12.48 10.16 21.83
C LEU A 23 -11.03 10.59 22.10
N GLY A 24 -10.02 9.92 21.55
CA GLY A 24 -8.65 10.44 21.49
C GLY A 24 -8.50 11.54 20.43
N SER A 25 -9.19 11.39 19.30
CA SER A 25 -9.17 12.36 18.19
C SER A 25 -9.87 13.68 18.55
N ILE A 26 -11.01 13.61 19.23
CA ILE A 26 -11.72 14.78 19.78
C ILE A 26 -10.87 15.51 20.83
N GLU A 27 -10.05 14.77 21.57
CA GLU A 27 -9.22 15.32 22.64
C GLU A 27 -8.02 16.11 22.12
N ALA A 28 -7.38 15.64 21.04
CA ALA A 28 -6.37 16.41 20.31
C ALA A 28 -6.94 17.73 19.75
N ALA A 29 -8.17 17.69 19.21
CA ALA A 29 -8.86 18.88 18.69
C ALA A 29 -9.27 19.87 19.80
N ALA A 30 -9.69 19.37 20.97
CA ALA A 30 -10.01 20.20 22.13
C ALA A 30 -8.76 20.85 22.74
N ALA A 31 -7.67 20.10 22.88
CA ALA A 31 -6.38 20.61 23.38
C ALA A 31 -5.81 21.72 22.48
N ALA A 32 -5.95 21.59 21.15
CA ALA A 32 -5.52 22.61 20.19
C ALA A 32 -6.28 23.95 20.33
N ARG A 33 -7.53 23.95 20.83
CA ARG A 33 -8.30 25.18 21.09
C ARG A 33 -7.99 25.84 22.44
N ALA A 34 -7.38 25.12 23.39
CA ALA A 34 -7.08 25.66 24.73
C ALA A 34 -5.90 26.65 24.76
N CYS A 35 -5.13 26.78 23.68
CA CYS A 35 -3.92 27.63 23.59
C CYS A 35 -4.17 29.16 23.55
N ARG A 36 -5.20 29.68 24.25
CA ARG A 36 -5.42 31.14 24.46
C ARG A 36 -5.83 31.51 25.90
N ALA A 37 -5.34 30.79 26.91
CA ALA A 37 -5.26 31.29 28.29
C ALA A 37 -4.10 30.61 29.06
N PRO A 38 -3.38 31.31 29.95
CA PRO A 38 -2.27 30.72 30.70
C PRO A 38 -2.77 30.07 32.00
N VAL A 39 -2.90 28.74 32.02
CA VAL A 39 -3.20 27.98 33.25
C VAL A 39 -2.20 26.84 33.45
N ARG A 40 -1.88 26.57 34.72
CA ARG A 40 -0.82 25.69 35.21
C ARG A 40 -1.33 24.24 35.34
N ASN A 41 -0.39 23.28 35.26
CA ASN A 41 -0.55 21.82 35.35
C ASN A 41 -1.12 21.09 34.12
N ASN A 42 -0.46 19.99 33.74
CA ASN A 42 -0.78 19.15 32.58
C ASN A 42 -2.00 18.22 32.79
N ALA A 43 -2.61 18.19 33.97
CA ALA A 43 -3.71 17.28 34.29
C ALA A 43 -5.05 17.69 33.62
N ASP A 44 -5.26 18.99 33.37
CA ASP A 44 -6.52 19.53 32.83
C ASP A 44 -6.60 19.52 31.29
N ARG A 45 -5.69 18.80 30.61
CA ARG A 45 -5.68 18.69 29.13
C ARG A 45 -6.66 17.67 28.55
N PHE A 46 -7.32 16.88 29.39
CA PHE A 46 -8.11 15.73 28.97
C PHE A 46 -9.57 15.89 29.40
N LEU A 47 -10.50 15.57 28.50
CA LEU A 47 -11.92 15.55 28.80
C LEU A 47 -12.26 14.34 29.66
N TYR A 48 -13.05 14.54 30.72
CA TYR A 48 -13.56 13.43 31.53
C TYR A 48 -14.39 12.47 30.66
N TRP A 49 -14.29 11.17 30.95
CA TRP A 49 -14.96 10.13 30.17
C TRP A 49 -16.49 10.31 30.11
N SER A 50 -17.10 10.89 31.14
CA SER A 50 -18.51 11.28 31.16
C SER A 50 -18.84 12.34 30.10
N THR A 51 -18.07 13.42 30.02
CA THR A 51 -18.21 14.47 29.00
C THR A 51 -17.98 13.91 27.59
N ARG A 52 -16.98 13.04 27.44
CA ARG A 52 -16.71 12.33 26.20
C ARG A 52 -17.88 11.46 25.74
N PHE A 53 -18.46 10.67 26.65
CA PHE A 53 -19.63 9.85 26.36
C PHE A 53 -20.84 10.71 25.94
N GLN A 54 -21.05 11.87 26.58
CA GLN A 54 -22.09 12.83 26.18
C GLN A 54 -21.86 13.42 24.77
N ILE A 55 -20.60 13.70 24.40
CA ILE A 55 -20.26 14.12 23.03
C ILE A 55 -20.64 13.03 22.02
N VAL A 56 -20.30 11.75 22.26
CA VAL A 56 -20.63 10.72 21.27
C VAL A 56 -22.14 10.48 21.18
N LEU A 57 -22.84 10.38 22.32
CA LEU A 57 -24.31 10.28 22.34
C LEU A 57 -24.99 11.46 21.63
N GLY A 58 -24.44 12.67 21.72
CA GLY A 58 -24.97 13.82 21.01
C GLY A 58 -24.75 13.77 19.50
N VAL A 59 -23.62 13.25 19.03
CA VAL A 59 -23.36 13.04 17.59
C VAL A 59 -24.25 11.94 17.04
N GLU A 60 -24.39 10.83 17.78
CA GLU A 60 -25.29 9.72 17.46
C GLU A 60 -26.74 10.21 17.31
N ARG A 61 -27.27 10.94 18.29
CA ARG A 61 -28.61 11.55 18.20
C ARG A 61 -28.74 12.54 17.06
N GLY A 62 -27.70 13.30 16.75
CA GLY A 62 -27.67 14.20 15.60
C GLY A 62 -27.76 13.46 14.26
N LEU A 63 -27.08 12.32 14.14
CA LEU A 63 -27.15 11.46 12.96
C LEU A 63 -28.47 10.72 12.85
N GLN A 64 -28.98 10.19 13.97
CA GLN A 64 -30.30 9.56 14.02
C GLN A 64 -31.39 10.54 13.58
N TYR A 65 -31.36 11.78 14.11
CA TYR A 65 -32.30 12.83 13.69
C TYR A 65 -32.22 13.09 12.17
N LEU A 66 -31.02 13.17 11.60
CA LEU A 66 -30.84 13.36 10.16
C LEU A 66 -31.31 12.16 9.32
N HIS A 67 -31.21 10.93 9.82
CA HIS A 67 -31.60 9.72 9.06
C HIS A 67 -33.08 9.31 9.23
N GLU A 68 -33.67 9.56 10.40
CA GLU A 68 -34.93 8.96 10.83
C GLU A 68 -36.00 9.99 11.22
N ASP A 69 -35.65 11.03 12.00
CA ASP A 69 -36.65 11.94 12.60
C ASP A 69 -36.87 13.26 11.83
N SER A 70 -35.98 13.59 10.88
CA SER A 70 -36.10 14.80 10.08
C SER A 70 -36.97 14.57 8.85
N HIS A 71 -37.85 15.53 8.56
CA HIS A 71 -38.83 15.51 7.46
C HIS A 71 -38.19 15.26 6.07
N LEU A 72 -36.88 15.46 5.94
CA LEU A 72 -36.11 15.02 4.78
C LEU A 72 -35.00 14.10 5.31
N ARG A 73 -34.95 12.84 4.86
CA ARG A 73 -33.87 11.92 5.23
C ARG A 73 -32.55 12.43 4.63
N ILE A 74 -31.65 12.88 5.48
CA ILE A 74 -30.36 13.51 5.13
C ILE A 74 -29.21 12.57 5.51
N VAL A 75 -28.48 12.05 4.52
CA VAL A 75 -27.21 11.36 4.78
C VAL A 75 -26.07 12.38 4.68
N HIS A 76 -25.30 12.54 5.76
CA HIS A 76 -24.27 13.60 5.87
C HIS A 76 -23.04 13.38 4.96
N GLN A 77 -22.62 12.13 4.79
CA GLN A 77 -21.47 11.67 3.97
C GLN A 77 -20.07 12.16 4.38
N ASP A 78 -19.91 13.16 5.27
CA ASP A 78 -18.60 13.66 5.71
C ASP A 78 -18.47 13.83 7.25
N ILE A 79 -18.59 12.74 8.01
CA ILE A 79 -18.47 12.76 9.47
C ILE A 79 -17.01 12.54 9.88
N LYS A 80 -16.37 13.64 10.29
CA LYS A 80 -15.01 13.70 10.84
C LYS A 80 -14.93 14.70 11.99
N ALA A 81 -13.90 14.60 12.84
CA ALA A 81 -13.79 15.43 14.04
C ALA A 81 -13.80 16.95 13.77
N SER A 82 -13.27 17.43 12.63
CA SER A 82 -13.33 18.84 12.25
C SER A 82 -14.75 19.35 11.94
N ASN A 83 -15.67 18.45 11.60
CA ASN A 83 -17.04 18.73 11.22
C ASN A 83 -18.01 18.57 12.42
N ILE A 84 -17.50 18.18 13.60
CA ILE A 84 -18.26 18.14 14.85
C ILE A 84 -17.95 19.39 15.68
N LEU A 85 -18.85 20.36 15.65
CA LEU A 85 -18.72 21.62 16.38
C LEU A 85 -19.22 21.45 17.82
N LEU A 86 -18.36 21.62 18.80
CA LEU A 86 -18.72 21.57 20.22
C LEU A 86 -19.11 22.96 20.73
N ASP A 87 -20.22 23.07 21.47
CA ASP A 87 -20.60 24.29 22.19
C ASP A 87 -19.89 24.42 23.55
N HIS A 88 -20.18 25.51 24.28
CA HIS A 88 -19.59 25.81 25.60
C HIS A 88 -19.97 24.81 26.71
N LYS A 89 -20.88 23.87 26.46
CA LYS A 89 -21.27 22.77 27.35
C LYS A 89 -20.83 21.40 26.79
N PHE A 90 -20.00 21.39 25.75
CA PHE A 90 -19.59 20.21 24.99
C PHE A 90 -20.75 19.47 24.32
N HIS A 91 -21.88 20.12 24.04
CA HIS A 91 -22.87 19.52 23.15
C HIS A 91 -22.35 19.59 21.71
N PRO A 92 -22.35 18.46 20.98
CA PRO A 92 -21.95 18.43 19.59
C PRO A 92 -23.05 18.98 18.67
N LYS A 93 -22.61 19.57 17.57
CA LYS A 93 -23.43 19.92 16.42
C LYS A 93 -22.70 19.45 15.17
N ILE A 94 -23.39 18.69 14.34
CA ILE A 94 -22.88 18.26 13.04
C ILE A 94 -22.89 19.49 12.12
N GLY A 95 -21.78 19.73 11.43
CA GLY A 95 -21.59 20.83 10.48
C GLY A 95 -20.94 20.34 9.19
N ASP A 96 -20.80 21.26 8.23
CA ASP A 96 -20.34 20.99 6.86
C ASP A 96 -21.15 19.92 6.11
N PHE A 97 -22.36 20.32 5.71
CA PHE A 97 -23.26 19.52 4.88
C PHE A 97 -22.92 19.61 3.37
N GLY A 98 -21.72 20.04 2.97
CA GLY A 98 -21.35 20.23 1.56
C GLY A 98 -21.44 18.96 0.71
N LEU A 99 -21.29 17.79 1.33
CA LEU A 99 -21.45 16.47 0.70
C LEU A 99 -22.79 15.78 1.03
N ALA A 100 -23.66 16.40 1.83
CA ALA A 100 -24.91 15.78 2.26
C ALA A 100 -25.90 15.54 1.10
N ARG A 101 -26.78 14.55 1.27
CA ARG A 101 -27.79 14.15 0.27
C ARG A 101 -29.15 13.93 0.92
N PHE A 102 -30.22 14.38 0.25
CA PHE A 102 -31.61 14.18 0.65
C PHE A 102 -32.21 12.95 -0.04
N PHE A 103 -33.09 12.23 0.65
CA PHE A 103 -33.85 11.09 0.12
C PHE A 103 -35.37 11.25 0.42
N PRO A 104 -36.27 11.02 -0.55
CA PRO A 104 -37.72 11.02 -0.33
C PRO A 104 -38.22 9.74 0.34
N GLU A 105 -39.36 9.82 1.02
CA GLU A 105 -39.87 8.79 1.96
C GLU A 105 -40.22 7.44 1.31
N ASP A 106 -40.65 7.43 0.04
CA ASP A 106 -41.18 6.24 -0.65
C ASP A 106 -40.12 5.36 -1.34
N GLN A 107 -38.83 5.57 -1.07
CA GLN A 107 -37.75 4.70 -1.57
C GLN A 107 -37.00 4.01 -0.43
N ALA A 108 -37.16 2.68 -0.36
CA ALA A 108 -36.32 1.81 0.46
C ALA A 108 -34.91 1.70 -0.15
N TYR A 109 -34.09 2.73 0.05
CA TYR A 109 -32.70 2.77 -0.40
C TYR A 109 -31.81 2.01 0.60
N LEU A 110 -31.44 0.77 0.25
CA LEU A 110 -30.43 0.04 1.01
C LEU A 110 -29.09 0.77 0.84
N SER A 111 -28.60 1.41 1.91
CA SER A 111 -27.34 2.14 1.85
C SER A 111 -26.16 1.19 1.62
N THR A 112 -25.64 1.19 0.39
CA THR A 112 -24.53 0.35 -0.08
C THR A 112 -23.16 0.79 0.47
N GLN A 113 -23.00 0.74 1.80
CA GLN A 113 -21.82 1.16 2.57
C GLN A 113 -20.52 0.41 2.15
N PHE A 114 -19.30 0.95 2.35
CA PHE A 114 -18.69 1.01 3.69
C PHE A 114 -17.52 1.97 3.95
N THR A 115 -17.43 2.39 5.23
CA THR A 115 -16.31 3.12 5.88
C THR A 115 -16.31 2.89 7.41
N GLY A 116 -15.49 2.05 8.06
CA GLY A 116 -14.75 0.89 7.58
C GLY A 116 -13.25 0.86 7.98
N THR A 117 -12.91 0.27 9.14
CA THR A 117 -11.55 -0.25 9.48
C THR A 117 -11.72 -1.62 10.13
N PHE A 118 -10.95 -2.62 9.72
CA PHE A 118 -11.27 -4.04 9.93
C PHE A 118 -11.12 -4.56 11.37
N GLN A 119 -12.13 -5.28 11.85
CA GLN A 119 -11.95 -6.36 12.84
C GLN A 119 -13.01 -7.46 12.64
N SER A 120 -12.55 -8.63 12.18
CA SER A 120 -13.23 -9.95 12.19
C SER A 120 -14.77 -10.00 12.13
N ASP A 121 -15.35 -10.12 10.94
CA ASP A 121 -16.08 -11.34 10.57
C ASP A 121 -16.19 -11.48 9.04
N LEU A 122 -16.22 -12.71 8.53
CA LEU A 122 -16.23 -13.01 7.09
C LEU A 122 -17.29 -14.07 6.74
N SER A 123 -18.54 -13.69 6.91
CA SER A 123 -19.71 -14.27 6.26
C SER A 123 -20.63 -13.10 5.86
N VAL A 124 -21.29 -13.06 4.71
CA VAL A 124 -21.80 -14.12 3.85
C VAL A 124 -21.55 -13.76 2.37
N TRP A 125 -21.14 -14.72 1.54
CA TRP A 125 -21.19 -14.58 0.07
C TRP A 125 -22.63 -14.83 -0.42
N ASN A 126 -23.17 -13.94 -1.24
CA ASN A 126 -24.24 -14.31 -2.18
C ASN A 126 -24.15 -13.47 -3.46
N GLU A 127 -24.76 -13.98 -4.51
CA GLU A 127 -24.54 -13.55 -5.90
C GLU A 127 -25.23 -12.21 -6.25
N GLU A 128 -24.81 -11.65 -7.39
CA GLU A 128 -25.44 -10.56 -8.17
C GLU A 128 -25.21 -9.07 -7.83
N ASN A 129 -24.91 -8.63 -6.61
CA ASN A 129 -24.61 -7.19 -6.36
C ASN A 129 -23.54 -6.94 -5.29
N VAL A 130 -22.42 -6.33 -5.69
CA VAL A 130 -21.22 -6.18 -4.84
C VAL A 130 -20.75 -4.72 -4.77
N ILE A 131 -20.82 -4.12 -3.58
CA ILE A 131 -20.00 -2.94 -3.23
C ILE A 131 -18.95 -3.40 -2.23
N LEU A 132 -17.67 -3.27 -2.60
CA LEU A 132 -16.54 -3.68 -1.77
C LEU A 132 -15.71 -2.48 -1.36
N LYS A 133 -15.55 -2.28 -0.05
CA LYS A 133 -14.47 -1.45 0.48
C LYS A 133 -13.16 -2.25 0.51
N LEU A 134 -12.55 -2.45 -0.66
CA LEU A 134 -11.17 -2.96 -0.75
C LEU A 134 -10.18 -1.87 -0.32
N ASP A 135 -8.99 -2.30 0.13
CA ASP A 135 -7.94 -1.38 0.61
C ASP A 135 -7.58 -0.31 -0.42
N VAL A 136 -7.42 0.92 0.06
CA VAL A 136 -7.03 2.10 -0.73
C VAL A 136 -5.65 1.89 -1.42
N MET A 137 -4.88 0.92 -0.93
CA MET A 137 -3.67 0.35 -1.52
C MET A 137 -3.82 -0.20 -2.95
N VAL A 138 -5.04 -0.57 -3.34
CA VAL A 138 -5.34 -1.30 -4.59
C VAL A 138 -6.16 -0.43 -5.55
N TYR A 139 -6.03 0.90 -5.47
CA TYR A 139 -6.47 1.74 -6.58
C TYR A 139 -5.63 1.40 -7.82
N MET A 140 -6.30 0.98 -8.88
CA MET A 140 -5.67 0.81 -10.18
C MET A 140 -5.02 2.12 -10.61
N VAL A 141 -3.85 2.01 -11.23
CA VAL A 141 -3.50 2.96 -12.29
C VAL A 141 -4.03 2.35 -13.56
N ASN A 142 -5.30 2.64 -13.86
CA ASN A 142 -5.72 2.59 -15.25
C ASN A 142 -4.85 3.62 -15.98
N LEU A 143 -4.15 3.21 -17.03
CA LEU A 143 -3.58 4.13 -18.01
C LEU A 143 -4.76 4.80 -18.72
N ILE A 144 -5.26 5.92 -18.17
CA ILE A 144 -6.41 6.67 -18.69
C ILE A 144 -6.01 7.35 -20.00
N PHE A 145 -6.05 6.58 -21.09
CA PHE A 145 -5.95 7.09 -22.45
C PHE A 145 -7.19 6.69 -23.23
N GLU A 146 -8.05 7.70 -23.42
CA GLU A 146 -9.27 7.69 -24.25
C GLU A 146 -10.42 6.78 -23.79
N ALA A 147 -11.10 7.19 -22.73
CA ALA A 147 -12.55 7.00 -22.61
C ALA A 147 -13.20 8.20 -21.90
N LYS A 148 -14.12 8.89 -22.59
CA LYS A 148 -15.12 9.75 -21.92
C LYS A 148 -16.20 8.85 -21.35
N GLY A 149 -16.15 8.53 -20.07
CA GLY A 149 -17.13 7.67 -19.42
C GLY A 149 -16.68 7.23 -18.02
N SER A 150 -17.63 6.87 -17.18
CA SER A 150 -17.47 6.60 -15.74
C SER A 150 -16.87 5.22 -15.37
N ASP A 151 -16.29 4.48 -16.32
CA ASP A 151 -15.98 3.05 -16.19
C ASP A 151 -14.50 2.76 -15.83
N LEU A 152 -13.87 3.61 -15.01
CA LEU A 152 -12.40 3.65 -14.83
C LEU A 152 -11.89 3.25 -13.44
N GLY A 153 -12.46 2.20 -12.83
CA GLY A 153 -11.90 1.59 -11.61
C GLY A 153 -12.71 0.39 -11.13
N HIS A 154 -12.01 -0.72 -10.83
CA HIS A 154 -12.57 -2.06 -10.54
C HIS A 154 -13.28 -2.74 -11.72
N TYR A 155 -13.27 -4.08 -11.72
CA TYR A 155 -14.05 -4.94 -12.65
C TYR A 155 -13.95 -4.58 -14.15
N HIS A 156 -12.82 -4.02 -14.61
CA HIS A 156 -12.68 -3.52 -15.98
C HIS A 156 -13.00 -4.63 -17.01
N PRO A 157 -14.03 -4.49 -17.87
CA PRO A 157 -14.60 -5.62 -18.62
C PRO A 157 -13.61 -6.39 -19.49
N LYS A 158 -12.59 -5.73 -20.06
CA LYS A 158 -11.54 -6.41 -20.85
C LYS A 158 -10.63 -7.31 -20.00
N ILE A 159 -10.38 -6.91 -18.74
CA ILE A 159 -9.54 -7.66 -17.80
C ILE A 159 -10.30 -8.91 -17.31
N LEU A 160 -11.56 -8.73 -16.89
CA LEU A 160 -12.42 -9.85 -16.51
C LEU A 160 -12.60 -10.85 -17.65
N LYS A 161 -12.89 -10.36 -18.86
CA LYS A 161 -13.01 -11.21 -20.04
C LYS A 161 -11.72 -12.01 -20.32
N ALA A 162 -10.55 -11.38 -20.21
CA ALA A 162 -9.27 -12.06 -20.38
C ALA A 162 -9.03 -13.15 -19.32
N LEU A 163 -9.38 -12.87 -18.06
CA LEU A 163 -9.31 -13.84 -16.97
C LEU A 163 -10.26 -15.02 -17.21
N THR A 164 -11.53 -14.79 -17.56
CA THR A 164 -12.49 -15.86 -17.85
C THR A 164 -12.05 -16.71 -19.04
N GLU A 165 -11.73 -16.08 -20.18
CA GLU A 165 -11.26 -16.79 -21.38
C GLU A 165 -9.95 -17.57 -21.17
N GLN A 166 -9.13 -17.20 -20.20
CA GLN A 166 -7.91 -17.93 -19.84
C GLN A 166 -8.19 -19.02 -18.80
N ALA A 167 -9.08 -18.78 -17.84
CA ALA A 167 -9.48 -19.76 -16.82
C ALA A 167 -10.16 -20.98 -17.44
N GLU A 168 -10.97 -20.79 -18.49
CA GLU A 168 -11.58 -21.86 -19.31
C GLU A 168 -10.55 -22.72 -20.06
N LYS A 169 -9.31 -22.24 -20.23
CA LYS A 169 -8.26 -22.92 -21.01
C LYS A 169 -7.19 -23.55 -20.13
N LEU A 170 -6.53 -22.74 -19.30
CA LEU A 170 -5.43 -23.16 -18.43
C LEU A 170 -5.17 -22.10 -17.35
N THR A 171 -5.35 -22.46 -16.09
CA THR A 171 -5.09 -21.57 -14.95
C THR A 171 -3.65 -21.67 -14.44
N LEU A 172 -3.06 -22.87 -14.44
CA LEU A 172 -1.76 -23.16 -13.83
C LEU A 172 -1.02 -24.27 -14.58
N SER A 173 0.25 -24.03 -14.92
CA SER A 173 1.17 -25.04 -15.46
C SER A 173 2.38 -25.32 -14.57
N SER A 174 2.58 -24.54 -13.48
CA SER A 174 3.92 -24.29 -12.90
C SER A 174 4.90 -23.71 -13.94
N ARG A 175 6.07 -23.23 -13.48
CA ARG A 175 7.22 -22.91 -14.36
C ARG A 175 8.02 -24.14 -14.79
N ALA A 176 7.63 -25.34 -14.36
CA ALA A 176 8.20 -26.61 -14.81
C ALA A 176 7.81 -26.97 -16.26
N PHE A 177 6.68 -26.46 -16.75
CA PHE A 177 6.19 -26.66 -18.11
C PHE A 177 6.03 -25.32 -18.83
N TYR A 178 6.24 -25.34 -20.15
CA TYR A 178 5.98 -24.18 -20.99
C TYR A 178 4.47 -23.86 -21.04
N ASN A 179 4.14 -22.57 -21.07
CA ASN A 179 2.81 -22.08 -21.41
C ASN A 179 2.93 -20.88 -22.37
N ASP A 180 1.87 -20.60 -23.12
CA ASP A 180 1.86 -19.58 -24.18
C ASP A 180 1.53 -18.15 -23.71
N ARG A 181 1.31 -17.94 -22.41
CA ARG A 181 0.94 -16.63 -21.82
C ARG A 181 2.10 -15.95 -21.12
N PHE A 182 2.92 -16.70 -20.39
CA PHE A 182 4.04 -16.15 -19.63
C PHE A 182 5.13 -15.51 -20.50
N PRO A 183 5.61 -16.12 -21.61
CA PRO A 183 6.68 -15.51 -22.41
C PRO A 183 6.29 -14.15 -23.03
N PRO A 184 5.10 -13.98 -23.64
CA PRO A 184 4.69 -12.66 -24.14
C PRO A 184 4.49 -11.63 -23.02
N PHE A 185 3.98 -12.02 -21.84
CA PHE A 185 3.91 -11.14 -20.68
C PHE A 185 5.31 -10.68 -20.25
N ALA A 186 6.26 -11.62 -20.18
CA ALA A 186 7.63 -11.34 -19.79
C ALA A 186 8.30 -10.35 -20.76
N GLU A 187 8.20 -10.60 -22.07
CA GLU A 187 8.72 -9.73 -23.14
C GLU A 187 8.08 -8.34 -23.11
N HIS A 188 6.77 -8.26 -22.90
CA HIS A 188 6.06 -6.98 -22.82
C HIS A 188 6.56 -6.11 -21.64
N LEU A 189 6.68 -6.70 -20.45
CA LEU A 189 7.07 -5.97 -19.25
C LEU A 189 8.56 -5.59 -19.26
N THR A 190 9.44 -6.48 -19.76
CA THR A 190 10.87 -6.17 -19.94
C THR A 190 11.10 -5.09 -20.99
N SER A 191 10.39 -5.14 -22.13
CA SER A 191 10.47 -4.11 -23.17
C SER A 191 9.90 -2.77 -22.74
N MET A 192 8.88 -2.74 -21.87
CA MET A 192 8.30 -1.49 -21.35
C MET A 192 9.25 -0.75 -20.42
N LEU A 193 9.93 -1.48 -19.54
CA LEU A 193 10.75 -0.93 -18.45
C LEU A 193 12.25 -0.93 -18.75
N GLY A 194 12.67 -1.52 -19.88
CA GLY A 194 14.05 -1.51 -20.34
C GLY A 194 14.98 -2.37 -19.48
N TYR A 195 14.60 -3.61 -19.16
CA TYR A 195 15.42 -4.60 -18.45
C TYR A 195 15.59 -5.87 -19.28
N ASP A 196 16.67 -6.64 -19.11
CA ASP A 196 16.82 -7.91 -19.84
C ASP A 196 15.79 -8.97 -19.45
N MET A 197 15.43 -9.06 -18.17
CA MET A 197 14.73 -10.22 -17.60
C MET A 197 13.73 -9.84 -16.52
N VAL A 198 12.71 -10.69 -16.35
CA VAL A 198 11.72 -10.61 -15.28
C VAL A 198 11.53 -11.97 -14.60
N LEU A 199 11.35 -11.92 -13.28
CA LEU A 199 11.05 -13.06 -12.42
C LEU A 199 9.70 -12.80 -11.71
N PRO A 200 8.61 -13.46 -12.15
CA PRO A 200 7.28 -13.24 -11.57
C PRO A 200 7.10 -14.01 -10.25
N MET A 201 6.42 -13.37 -9.33
CA MET A 201 5.99 -13.87 -8.01
C MET A 201 4.50 -13.49 -7.80
N ASN A 202 3.94 -13.73 -6.61
CA ASN A 202 2.50 -13.54 -6.35
C ASN A 202 2.24 -12.31 -5.48
N THR A 203 3.07 -12.07 -4.47
CA THR A 203 2.90 -10.95 -3.52
C THR A 203 4.09 -9.99 -3.54
N GLY A 204 3.87 -8.74 -3.14
CA GLY A 204 4.96 -7.76 -2.99
C GLY A 204 6.09 -8.25 -2.08
N ALA A 205 5.74 -8.87 -0.94
CA ALA A 205 6.72 -9.43 -0.01
C ALA A 205 7.56 -10.57 -0.64
N GLU A 206 6.98 -11.44 -1.46
CA GLU A 206 7.75 -12.42 -2.24
C GLU A 206 8.69 -11.77 -3.26
N GLY A 207 8.26 -10.65 -3.87
CA GLY A 207 9.09 -9.82 -4.76
C GLY A 207 10.31 -9.25 -4.03
N VAL A 208 10.12 -8.77 -2.80
CA VAL A 208 11.23 -8.30 -1.96
C VAL A 208 12.14 -9.45 -1.54
N GLU A 209 11.60 -10.57 -1.05
CA GLU A 209 12.38 -11.76 -0.68
C GLU A 209 13.27 -12.25 -1.84
N ILE A 210 12.75 -12.27 -3.08
CA ILE A 210 13.55 -12.68 -4.23
C ILE A 210 14.58 -11.63 -4.66
N ALA A 211 14.29 -10.33 -4.52
CA ALA A 211 15.28 -9.27 -4.72
C ALA A 211 16.42 -9.33 -3.68
N LEU A 212 16.12 -9.62 -2.41
CA LEU A 212 17.12 -9.85 -1.36
C LEU A 212 18.01 -11.07 -1.68
N LYS A 213 17.42 -12.17 -2.16
CA LYS A 213 18.16 -13.36 -2.62
C LYS A 213 19.05 -13.06 -3.83
N LEU A 214 18.52 -12.34 -4.83
CA LEU A 214 19.28 -11.90 -6.01
C LEU A 214 20.49 -11.08 -5.60
N ALA A 215 20.27 -10.05 -4.77
CA ALA A 215 21.33 -9.16 -4.32
C ALA A 215 22.41 -9.90 -3.52
N ARG A 216 22.05 -10.72 -2.53
CA ARG A 216 23.03 -11.51 -1.76
C ARG A 216 23.82 -12.46 -2.67
N LYS A 217 23.17 -13.15 -3.62
CA LYS A 217 23.84 -14.09 -4.52
C LYS A 217 24.76 -13.39 -5.51
N TRP A 218 24.36 -12.24 -6.07
CA TRP A 218 25.22 -11.36 -6.86
C TRP A 218 26.42 -10.85 -6.02
N GLY A 219 26.18 -10.50 -4.76
CA GLY A 219 27.21 -10.11 -3.80
C GLY A 219 28.30 -11.17 -3.65
N TYR A 220 27.93 -12.42 -3.43
CA TYR A 220 28.88 -13.54 -3.31
C TYR A 220 29.54 -13.90 -4.66
N GLU A 221 28.77 -13.97 -5.76
CA GLU A 221 29.26 -14.49 -7.05
C GLU A 221 30.02 -13.45 -7.89
N LYS A 222 29.58 -12.20 -7.90
CA LYS A 222 30.12 -11.11 -8.73
C LYS A 222 31.00 -10.16 -7.92
N LYS A 223 30.48 -9.62 -6.82
CA LYS A 223 31.22 -8.68 -5.96
C LYS A 223 32.27 -9.35 -5.07
N ARG A 224 32.19 -10.68 -4.88
CA ARG A 224 33.12 -11.50 -4.07
C ARG A 224 33.10 -11.17 -2.57
N ILE A 225 31.94 -10.77 -2.05
CA ILE A 225 31.74 -10.68 -0.60
C ILE A 225 32.05 -12.04 0.04
N PRO A 226 32.75 -12.11 1.19
CA PRO A 226 32.96 -13.37 1.89
C PRO A 226 31.65 -14.09 2.24
N LYS A 227 31.71 -15.41 2.36
CA LYS A 227 30.53 -16.25 2.59
C LYS A 227 29.83 -15.84 3.89
N ASP A 228 28.50 -15.74 3.83
CA ASP A 228 27.61 -15.41 4.97
C ASP A 228 27.77 -13.96 5.53
N GLU A 229 28.57 -13.10 4.88
CA GLU A 229 28.82 -11.71 5.29
C GLU A 229 28.06 -10.65 4.46
N ALA A 230 27.18 -11.04 3.53
CA ALA A 230 26.49 -10.08 2.66
C ALA A 230 25.41 -9.26 3.39
N ILE A 231 25.64 -7.94 3.42
CA ILE A 231 24.77 -6.93 4.03
C ILE A 231 23.80 -6.37 2.98
N ILE A 232 22.53 -6.20 3.37
CA ILE A 232 21.58 -5.32 2.67
C ILE A 232 21.33 -4.09 3.55
N VAL A 233 21.43 -2.89 2.97
CA VAL A 233 21.04 -1.65 3.64
C VAL A 233 19.59 -1.34 3.26
N SER A 234 18.79 -0.81 4.20
CA SER A 234 17.45 -0.28 3.93
C SER A 234 17.18 0.97 4.77
N CYS A 235 16.03 1.62 4.56
CA CYS A 235 15.68 2.87 5.23
C CYS A 235 14.80 2.66 6.47
N CYS A 236 15.00 3.40 7.55
CA CYS A 236 13.98 3.52 8.58
C CYS A 236 12.69 4.12 8.00
N GLY A 237 11.54 3.67 8.51
CA GLY A 237 10.22 3.96 7.93
C GLY A 237 9.79 3.02 6.80
N CYS A 238 10.65 2.12 6.31
CA CYS A 238 10.32 1.27 5.17
C CYS A 238 9.14 0.30 5.43
N PHE A 239 8.35 0.05 4.40
CA PHE A 239 7.39 -1.06 4.36
C PHE A 239 7.54 -1.91 3.10
N HIS A 240 8.27 -3.00 3.24
CA HIS A 240 8.50 -3.96 2.16
C HIS A 240 7.68 -5.26 2.32
N GLY A 241 6.70 -5.28 3.25
CA GLY A 241 5.89 -6.47 3.59
C GLY A 241 6.06 -6.96 5.02
N ARG A 242 5.74 -8.25 5.27
CA ARG A 242 5.61 -8.84 6.62
C ARG A 242 6.32 -10.19 6.81
N THR A 243 7.17 -10.62 5.87
CA THR A 243 7.98 -11.86 6.03
C THR A 243 9.18 -11.62 6.96
N LEU A 244 9.78 -12.69 7.51
CA LEU A 244 10.85 -12.58 8.50
C LEU A 244 12.07 -11.79 8.00
N ALA A 245 12.55 -12.01 6.77
CA ALA A 245 13.70 -11.26 6.25
C ALA A 245 13.37 -9.77 6.03
N VAL A 246 12.14 -9.49 5.59
CA VAL A 246 11.63 -8.13 5.39
C VAL A 246 11.54 -7.37 6.72
N ILE A 247 10.84 -7.91 7.72
CA ILE A 247 10.67 -7.20 9.01
C ILE A 247 11.99 -7.04 9.77
N SER A 248 13.00 -7.88 9.49
CA SER A 248 14.35 -7.73 10.04
C SER A 248 15.01 -6.39 9.65
N MET A 249 14.64 -5.83 8.50
CA MET A 249 15.08 -4.50 8.06
C MET A 249 14.28 -3.35 8.67
N SER A 250 13.05 -3.58 9.15
CA SER A 250 12.16 -2.51 9.62
C SER A 250 12.64 -1.86 10.92
N CYS A 251 12.40 -0.55 11.07
CA CYS A 251 12.56 0.19 12.33
C CYS A 251 11.26 0.24 13.15
N ASP A 252 10.16 -0.34 12.64
CA ASP A 252 8.90 -0.45 13.37
C ASP A 252 8.92 -1.60 14.40
N ASN A 253 8.65 -1.25 15.65
CA ASN A 253 8.53 -2.20 16.75
C ASN A 253 7.25 -3.04 16.65
N GLU A 254 6.15 -2.54 16.07
CA GLU A 254 4.93 -3.31 15.89
C GLU A 254 5.10 -4.40 14.84
N ALA A 255 5.80 -4.12 13.73
CA ALA A 255 6.16 -5.09 12.71
C ALA A 255 7.09 -6.21 13.18
N THR A 256 7.87 -6.00 14.25
CA THR A 256 8.88 -6.96 14.73
C THR A 256 8.53 -7.66 16.05
N ARG A 257 7.55 -7.13 16.81
CA ARG A 257 7.17 -7.63 18.13
C ARG A 257 6.69 -9.08 18.10
N GLY A 258 7.43 -9.95 18.79
CA GLY A 258 7.10 -11.37 18.93
C GLY A 258 7.63 -12.25 17.79
N SER A 259 8.31 -11.69 16.80
CA SER A 259 8.92 -12.43 15.68
C SER A 259 10.42 -12.72 15.84
N SER A 260 10.99 -12.42 17.02
CA SER A 260 12.40 -12.67 17.32
C SER A 260 12.74 -14.17 17.40
N PRO A 261 13.96 -14.60 16.99
CA PRO A 261 15.07 -13.77 16.50
C PRO A 261 14.88 -13.30 15.05
N LEU A 262 15.22 -12.04 14.80
CA LEU A 262 15.28 -11.46 13.45
C LEU A 262 16.55 -11.92 12.71
N LEU A 263 16.53 -11.86 11.38
CA LEU A 263 17.65 -12.27 10.54
C LEU A 263 18.81 -11.25 10.61
N PRO A 264 20.07 -11.71 10.61
CA PRO A 264 21.24 -10.84 10.50
C PRO A 264 21.53 -10.43 9.05
N GLY A 265 22.56 -9.59 8.87
CA GLY A 265 23.02 -9.13 7.54
C GLY A 265 22.17 -7.99 6.97
N HIS A 266 21.68 -7.11 7.86
CA HIS A 266 20.89 -5.93 7.52
C HIS A 266 21.39 -4.70 8.27
N LEU A 267 21.46 -3.55 7.59
CA LEU A 267 21.74 -2.23 8.18
C LEU A 267 20.64 -1.24 7.81
N LYS A 268 20.52 -0.18 8.60
CA LYS A 268 19.43 0.80 8.51
C LYS A 268 20.00 2.21 8.44
N VAL A 269 19.41 3.05 7.60
CA VAL A 269 19.75 4.48 7.43
C VAL A 269 18.47 5.30 7.47
N ASP A 270 18.53 6.58 7.82
CA ASP A 270 17.34 7.45 7.74
C ASP A 270 17.00 7.76 6.27
N PHE A 271 15.70 7.73 5.94
CA PHE A 271 15.23 8.00 4.59
C PHE A 271 15.51 9.47 4.19
N GLY A 272 16.08 9.68 3.02
CA GLY A 272 16.47 11.00 2.53
C GLY A 272 17.88 11.45 2.92
N ASP A 273 18.58 10.77 3.85
CA ASP A 273 19.96 11.12 4.23
C ASP A 273 21.01 10.38 3.37
N ALA A 274 21.31 10.97 2.20
CA ALA A 274 22.35 10.47 1.30
C ALA A 274 23.76 10.55 1.91
N GLU A 275 24.02 11.45 2.87
CA GLU A 275 25.33 11.51 3.53
C GLU A 275 25.51 10.36 4.52
N ALA A 276 24.48 10.01 5.29
CA ALA A 276 24.50 8.82 6.15
C ALA A 276 24.64 7.54 5.34
N LEU A 277 23.96 7.45 4.19
CA LEU A 277 24.12 6.34 3.27
C LEU A 277 25.57 6.25 2.76
N GLU A 278 26.19 7.38 2.37
CA GLU A 278 27.60 7.37 1.97
C GLU A 278 28.52 6.99 3.14
N ARG A 279 28.27 7.44 4.38
CA ARG A 279 29.05 7.02 5.55
C ARG A 279 29.03 5.48 5.73
N ILE A 280 27.85 4.86 5.61
CA ILE A 280 27.69 3.40 5.67
C ILE A 280 28.42 2.71 4.51
N PHE A 281 28.32 3.24 3.29
CA PHE A 281 28.99 2.69 2.11
C PHE A 281 30.52 2.84 2.16
N LYS A 282 31.04 3.93 2.76
CA LYS A 282 32.48 4.12 3.01
C LYS A 282 33.02 3.12 4.02
N GLU A 283 32.28 2.85 5.10
CA GLU A 283 32.72 1.95 6.17
C GLU A 283 32.60 0.46 5.79
N LYS A 284 31.52 0.08 5.08
CA LYS A 284 31.14 -1.33 4.88
C LYS A 284 30.86 -1.71 3.42
N GLY A 285 31.16 -0.82 2.47
CA GLY A 285 30.84 -0.97 1.05
C GLY A 285 31.29 -2.29 0.44
N GLU A 286 32.43 -2.83 0.86
CA GLU A 286 32.95 -4.12 0.38
C GLU A 286 32.01 -5.30 0.72
N HIS A 287 31.27 -5.23 1.83
CA HIS A 287 30.32 -6.26 2.29
C HIS A 287 28.84 -5.95 1.96
N ILE A 288 28.54 -4.77 1.41
CA ILE A 288 27.16 -4.40 1.05
C ILE A 288 26.85 -4.93 -0.35
N ALA A 289 25.86 -5.82 -0.43
CA ALA A 289 25.39 -6.41 -1.68
C ALA A 289 24.34 -5.54 -2.40
N GLY A 290 23.49 -4.85 -1.64
CA GLY A 290 22.43 -4.00 -2.18
C GLY A 290 21.89 -2.99 -1.17
N PHE A 291 21.25 -1.95 -1.69
CA PHE A 291 20.46 -0.99 -0.95
C PHE A 291 19.01 -1.02 -1.46
N LEU A 292 18.09 -1.33 -0.54
CA LEU A 292 16.66 -1.43 -0.80
C LEU A 292 15.96 -0.17 -0.28
N LEU A 293 15.25 0.52 -1.18
CA LEU A 293 14.45 1.70 -0.87
C LEU A 293 13.11 1.71 -1.61
N GLU A 294 12.10 2.28 -0.98
CA GLU A 294 10.95 2.85 -1.69
C GLU A 294 11.37 4.23 -2.26
N PRO A 295 11.05 4.58 -3.51
CA PRO A 295 11.33 5.92 -4.05
C PRO A 295 10.57 7.04 -3.32
N ILE A 296 9.38 6.72 -2.78
CA ILE A 296 8.56 7.53 -1.88
C ILE A 296 8.04 6.53 -0.84
N GLN A 297 8.29 6.74 0.46
CA GLN A 297 7.84 5.78 1.48
C GLN A 297 6.33 5.85 1.66
N GLY A 298 5.66 4.72 1.43
CA GLY A 298 4.20 4.61 1.40
C GLY A 298 3.58 4.66 2.78
N GLU A 299 3.67 3.53 3.49
CA GLU A 299 3.01 3.32 4.79
C GLU A 299 3.58 4.23 5.90
N ALA A 300 4.75 4.84 5.67
CA ALA A 300 5.32 5.87 6.55
C ALA A 300 4.55 7.21 6.54
N GLY A 301 3.55 7.36 5.66
CA GLY A 301 2.75 8.57 5.50
C GLY A 301 3.03 9.35 4.22
N VAL A 302 3.37 8.67 3.12
CA VAL A 302 3.68 9.26 1.81
C VAL A 302 4.85 10.25 1.90
N ILE A 303 5.99 9.77 2.41
CA ILE A 303 7.20 10.58 2.59
C ILE A 303 7.95 10.68 1.27
N ILE A 304 7.90 11.86 0.66
CA ILE A 304 8.68 12.21 -0.54
C ILE A 304 10.10 12.61 -0.08
N PRO A 305 11.17 12.05 -0.67
CA PRO A 305 12.53 12.41 -0.31
C PRO A 305 12.91 13.82 -0.83
N PRO A 306 14.03 14.41 -0.37
CA PRO A 306 14.55 15.66 -0.93
C PRO A 306 14.91 15.51 -2.42
N ASP A 307 14.72 16.59 -3.19
CA ASP A 307 15.07 16.64 -4.62
C ASP A 307 16.53 16.21 -4.87
N GLY A 308 16.73 15.26 -5.78
CA GLY A 308 18.06 14.72 -6.14
C GLY A 308 18.52 13.57 -5.26
N TYR A 309 17.73 13.13 -4.28
CA TYR A 309 18.06 12.00 -3.41
C TYR A 309 18.19 10.68 -4.19
N LEU A 310 17.26 10.38 -5.10
CA LEU A 310 17.32 9.12 -5.85
C LEU A 310 18.54 9.09 -6.78
N LYS A 311 18.90 10.25 -7.34
CA LYS A 311 20.10 10.44 -8.15
C LYS A 311 21.38 10.27 -7.32
N ALA A 312 21.43 10.87 -6.14
CA ALA A 312 22.54 10.68 -5.20
C ALA A 312 22.69 9.20 -4.78
N VAL A 313 21.58 8.53 -4.45
CA VAL A 313 21.54 7.08 -4.17
C VAL A 313 22.09 6.28 -5.36
N ARG A 314 21.64 6.57 -6.59
CA ARG A 314 22.12 5.88 -7.80
C ARG A 314 23.62 6.02 -7.98
N ASP A 315 24.13 7.24 -7.87
CA ASP A 315 25.56 7.55 -8.06
C ASP A 315 26.42 6.93 -6.94
N LEU A 316 25.92 6.86 -5.70
CA LEU A 316 26.54 6.13 -4.59
C LEU A 316 26.57 4.62 -4.85
N CYS A 317 25.43 4.02 -5.21
CA CYS A 317 25.34 2.60 -5.54
C CYS A 317 26.33 2.22 -6.65
N THR A 318 26.44 3.03 -7.70
CA THR A 318 27.46 2.83 -8.76
C THR A 318 28.88 3.00 -8.23
N ARG A 319 29.19 4.03 -7.44
CA ARG A 319 30.54 4.30 -6.90
C ARG A 319 31.09 3.19 -6.02
N TYR A 320 30.24 2.60 -5.16
CA TYR A 320 30.64 1.55 -4.21
C TYR A 320 30.31 0.12 -4.71
N ASN A 321 29.94 -0.01 -5.99
CA ASN A 321 29.52 -1.28 -6.62
C ASN A 321 28.47 -2.02 -5.78
N VAL A 322 27.39 -1.32 -5.40
CA VAL A 322 26.25 -1.82 -4.63
C VAL A 322 25.02 -1.81 -5.54
N LEU A 323 24.19 -2.85 -5.50
CA LEU A 323 22.95 -2.86 -6.27
C LEU A 323 21.91 -1.89 -5.68
N MET A 324 21.39 -0.98 -6.51
CA MET A 324 20.21 -0.20 -6.19
C MET A 324 18.96 -1.02 -6.45
N ILE A 325 18.17 -1.30 -5.40
CA ILE A 325 16.95 -2.09 -5.46
C ILE A 325 15.76 -1.16 -5.15
N ALA A 326 14.99 -0.79 -6.15
CA ALA A 326 13.81 0.05 -5.96
C ALA A 326 12.56 -0.81 -5.71
N ASP A 327 11.92 -0.60 -4.56
CA ASP A 327 10.57 -1.06 -4.29
C ASP A 327 9.56 -0.09 -4.91
N GLU A 328 9.13 -0.41 -6.13
CA GLU A 328 8.11 0.32 -6.88
C GLU A 328 6.73 -0.35 -6.74
N ILE A 329 6.52 -1.23 -5.74
CA ILE A 329 5.25 -1.96 -5.55
C ILE A 329 4.07 -1.00 -5.38
N GLN A 330 4.26 0.14 -4.70
CA GLN A 330 3.22 1.16 -4.55
C GLN A 330 3.42 2.37 -5.47
N THR A 331 4.66 2.77 -5.75
CA THR A 331 4.98 4.03 -6.45
C THR A 331 5.05 3.92 -7.97
N GLY A 332 5.22 2.70 -8.49
CA GLY A 332 5.41 2.44 -9.92
C GLY A 332 4.11 2.39 -10.71
N LEU A 333 4.24 1.92 -11.95
CA LEU A 333 3.15 1.69 -12.90
C LEU A 333 2.28 2.94 -13.10
N ALA A 334 2.92 4.07 -13.38
CA ALA A 334 2.27 5.37 -13.60
C ALA A 334 1.58 6.03 -12.37
N ARG A 335 1.67 5.47 -11.15
CA ARG A 335 1.04 6.02 -9.93
C ARG A 335 1.49 7.45 -9.62
N THR A 336 2.78 7.74 -9.77
CA THR A 336 3.36 9.07 -9.53
C THR A 336 3.33 9.99 -10.75
N GLY A 337 2.71 9.57 -11.87
CA GLY A 337 2.72 10.30 -13.15
C GLY A 337 3.92 9.97 -14.07
N LYS A 338 4.82 9.10 -13.63
CA LYS A 338 5.89 8.47 -14.42
C LYS A 338 5.78 6.95 -14.32
N MET A 339 6.32 6.20 -15.29
CA MET A 339 6.13 4.74 -15.33
C MET A 339 6.75 4.08 -14.09
N LEU A 340 7.93 4.52 -13.70
CA LEU A 340 8.54 4.29 -12.38
C LEU A 340 8.71 5.64 -11.68
N ALA A 341 8.57 5.70 -10.36
CA ALA A 341 8.85 6.93 -9.62
C ALA A 341 10.33 7.34 -9.72
N CYS A 342 11.27 6.39 -9.89
CA CYS A 342 12.66 6.69 -10.20
C CYS A 342 12.86 7.48 -11.52
N ASP A 343 11.92 7.44 -12.48
CA ASP A 343 12.00 8.23 -13.73
C ASP A 343 11.85 9.75 -13.49
N TRP A 344 11.46 10.20 -12.29
CA TRP A 344 11.40 11.62 -11.96
C TRP A 344 12.78 12.27 -11.86
N GLU A 345 13.81 11.48 -11.48
CA GLU A 345 15.21 11.91 -11.41
C GLU A 345 16.10 11.23 -12.47
N GLU A 346 15.48 10.65 -13.52
CA GLU A 346 16.16 9.90 -14.60
C GLU A 346 17.04 8.76 -14.08
N VAL A 347 16.59 8.09 -13.01
CA VAL A 347 17.31 6.99 -12.36
C VAL A 347 16.79 5.64 -12.83
N ARG A 348 17.71 4.77 -13.25
CA ARG A 348 17.45 3.33 -13.47
C ARG A 348 18.02 2.50 -12.30
N PRO A 349 17.18 1.86 -11.48
CA PRO A 349 17.59 0.87 -10.49
C PRO A 349 18.24 -0.36 -11.16
N ASP A 350 19.12 -1.07 -10.46
CA ASP A 350 19.69 -2.35 -10.95
C ASP A 350 18.68 -3.49 -10.84
N VAL A 351 17.79 -3.38 -9.85
CA VAL A 351 16.65 -4.25 -9.61
C VAL A 351 15.43 -3.39 -9.31
N VAL A 352 14.29 -3.67 -9.95
CA VAL A 352 12.99 -3.05 -9.61
C VAL A 352 11.97 -4.11 -9.24
N ILE A 353 11.18 -3.82 -8.20
CA ILE A 353 10.14 -4.71 -7.67
C ILE A 353 8.78 -4.07 -7.94
N LEU A 354 7.86 -4.83 -8.49
CA LEU A 354 6.49 -4.42 -8.84
C LEU A 354 5.47 -5.33 -8.17
N GLY A 355 4.28 -4.79 -7.91
CA GLY A 355 3.14 -5.50 -7.32
C GLY A 355 1.90 -4.61 -7.33
N LYS A 356 0.96 -4.81 -6.38
CA LYS A 356 -0.29 -4.04 -6.21
C LYS A 356 -1.02 -3.78 -7.55
N ALA A 357 -0.79 -2.62 -8.17
CA ALA A 357 -1.37 -2.23 -9.45
C ALA A 357 -0.99 -3.15 -10.63
N LEU A 358 0.09 -3.95 -10.51
CA LEU A 358 0.52 -4.90 -11.52
C LEU A 358 -0.64 -5.82 -11.93
N GLY A 359 -1.15 -6.66 -11.03
CA GLY A 359 -2.27 -7.59 -11.29
C GLY A 359 -3.66 -6.96 -11.33
N GLY A 360 -3.75 -5.69 -11.74
CA GLY A 360 -5.00 -4.95 -11.97
C GLY A 360 -5.93 -4.79 -10.77
N GLY A 361 -5.50 -5.15 -9.57
CA GLY A 361 -6.38 -5.31 -8.40
C GLY A 361 -7.35 -6.51 -8.49
N VAL A 362 -7.14 -7.43 -9.43
CA VAL A 362 -7.99 -8.61 -9.64
C VAL A 362 -7.24 -9.92 -9.33
N PHE A 363 -5.93 -9.98 -9.59
CA PHE A 363 -5.11 -11.16 -9.29
C PHE A 363 -3.85 -10.78 -8.50
N PRO A 364 -3.44 -11.57 -7.48
CA PRO A 364 -2.18 -11.32 -6.77
C PRO A 364 -0.99 -11.65 -7.69
N VAL A 365 -0.31 -10.60 -8.15
CA VAL A 365 0.93 -10.71 -8.94
C VAL A 365 1.96 -9.71 -8.45
N SER A 366 3.22 -10.15 -8.43
CA SER A 366 4.40 -9.30 -8.34
C SER A 366 5.43 -9.70 -9.38
N ALA A 367 6.37 -8.79 -9.69
CA ALA A 367 7.44 -9.05 -10.64
C ALA A 367 8.71 -8.36 -10.17
N VAL A 368 9.85 -9.05 -10.34
CA VAL A 368 11.17 -8.45 -10.14
C VAL A 368 11.88 -8.41 -11.48
N LEU A 369 12.32 -7.22 -11.90
CA LEU A 369 13.08 -7.02 -13.12
C LEU A 369 14.52 -6.65 -12.79
N ALA A 370 15.46 -7.21 -13.56
CA ALA A 370 16.88 -6.92 -13.47
C ALA A 370 17.57 -7.35 -14.78
N ASP A 371 18.78 -6.85 -15.00
CA ASP A 371 19.59 -7.29 -16.14
C ASP A 371 20.21 -8.68 -15.94
N LYS A 372 20.65 -9.32 -17.03
CA LYS A 372 21.17 -10.69 -17.02
C LYS A 372 22.31 -10.91 -16.02
N ASP A 373 23.15 -9.90 -15.77
CA ASP A 373 24.27 -10.02 -14.82
C ASP A 373 23.80 -10.35 -13.40
N VAL A 374 22.68 -9.75 -12.97
CA VAL A 374 22.04 -9.94 -11.66
C VAL A 374 21.06 -11.11 -11.72
N MET A 375 20.14 -11.12 -12.68
CA MET A 375 19.06 -12.11 -12.74
C MET A 375 19.60 -13.54 -12.91
N LEU A 376 20.59 -13.74 -13.79
CA LEU A 376 21.20 -15.04 -14.02
C LEU A 376 22.18 -15.47 -12.93
N CYS A 377 22.34 -14.73 -11.82
CA CYS A 377 22.92 -15.32 -10.62
C CYS A 377 22.07 -16.52 -10.20
N ILE A 378 20.76 -16.37 -10.05
CA ILE A 378 19.86 -17.48 -9.71
C ILE A 378 19.81 -18.50 -10.86
N LYS A 379 20.19 -19.74 -10.57
CA LYS A 379 20.21 -20.87 -11.51
C LYS A 379 18.91 -21.69 -11.43
N PRO A 380 18.59 -22.48 -12.48
CA PRO A 380 17.48 -23.42 -12.43
C PRO A 380 17.53 -24.31 -11.18
N GLY A 381 16.42 -24.36 -10.43
CA GLY A 381 16.29 -25.14 -9.19
C GLY A 381 16.60 -24.37 -7.88
N GLU A 382 17.34 -23.26 -7.91
CA GLU A 382 17.70 -22.51 -6.69
C GLU A 382 16.57 -21.59 -6.15
N HIS A 383 15.55 -21.37 -6.97
CA HIS A 383 14.33 -20.67 -6.60
C HIS A 383 13.16 -21.11 -7.50
N GLY A 384 11.96 -21.08 -6.93
CA GLY A 384 10.72 -21.35 -7.63
C GLY A 384 9.55 -20.70 -6.90
N SER A 385 8.42 -20.61 -7.59
CA SER A 385 7.11 -20.28 -7.04
C SER A 385 6.08 -21.08 -7.81
N THR A 386 5.15 -21.72 -7.12
CA THR A 386 4.12 -22.56 -7.74
C THR A 386 3.27 -21.74 -8.71
N PHE A 387 2.81 -20.56 -8.26
CA PHE A 387 1.92 -19.67 -9.00
C PHE A 387 2.64 -18.50 -9.70
N GLY A 388 3.91 -18.23 -9.39
CA GLY A 388 4.67 -17.13 -10.00
C GLY A 388 4.85 -17.35 -11.50
N GLY A 389 4.23 -16.50 -12.31
CA GLY A 389 4.21 -16.62 -13.78
C GLY A 389 3.14 -17.57 -14.32
N ASN A 390 2.07 -17.82 -13.56
CA ASN A 390 0.97 -18.66 -14.03
C ASN A 390 0.27 -18.04 -15.27
N PRO A 391 -0.35 -18.87 -16.14
CA PRO A 391 -1.00 -18.39 -17.37
C PRO A 391 -2.14 -17.41 -17.14
N LEU A 392 -2.92 -17.57 -16.06
CA LEU A 392 -4.10 -16.74 -15.75
C LEU A 392 -3.69 -15.29 -15.46
N ALA A 393 -2.74 -15.10 -14.54
CA ALA A 393 -2.11 -13.81 -14.27
C ALA A 393 -1.47 -13.22 -15.54
N SER A 394 -0.70 -14.02 -16.28
CA SER A 394 0.00 -13.53 -17.48
C SER A 394 -0.96 -13.02 -18.56
N ALA A 395 -2.13 -13.65 -18.73
CA ALA A 395 -3.15 -13.23 -19.69
C ALA A 395 -3.89 -11.94 -19.28
N GLU A 396 -4.14 -11.76 -17.99
CA GLU A 396 -4.70 -10.51 -17.43
C GLU A 396 -3.76 -9.33 -17.69
N LEU A 397 -2.49 -9.48 -17.31
CA LEU A 397 -1.46 -8.44 -17.44
C LEU A 397 -1.27 -8.01 -18.90
N LEU A 398 -1.24 -8.95 -19.83
CA LEU A 398 -1.19 -8.66 -21.27
C LEU A 398 -2.38 -7.81 -21.77
N LYS A 399 -3.50 -7.75 -21.04
CA LYS A 399 -4.66 -6.90 -21.34
C LYS A 399 -4.74 -5.63 -20.50
N SER A 400 -4.20 -5.65 -19.29
CA SER A 400 -4.01 -4.45 -18.46
C SER A 400 -3.03 -3.45 -19.11
N TYR A 401 -2.01 -3.94 -19.82
CA TYR A 401 -0.93 -3.12 -20.39
C TYR A 401 -0.89 -3.03 -21.94
N ASP A 402 -1.89 -3.57 -22.65
CA ASP A 402 -2.06 -3.45 -24.13
C ASP A 402 -2.29 -1.97 -24.58
N TYR A 403 -2.52 -1.06 -23.63
CA TYR A 403 -2.63 0.39 -23.85
C TYR A 403 -1.28 1.00 -24.21
N LYS A 404 -0.94 0.97 -25.51
CA LYS A 404 0.26 1.57 -26.08
C LYS A 404 0.45 3.03 -25.64
N VAL A 405 1.54 3.26 -24.90
CA VAL A 405 2.30 4.52 -24.76
C VAL A 405 1.47 5.77 -24.43
N LEU A 406 1.68 6.30 -23.23
CA LEU A 406 1.36 7.68 -22.82
C LEU A 406 1.49 8.68 -24.00
N PRO A 407 0.39 9.24 -24.53
CA PRO A 407 0.45 10.27 -25.57
C PRO A 407 1.33 11.45 -25.11
N LYS A 408 2.15 12.01 -26.00
CA LYS A 408 2.91 13.23 -25.68
C LYS A 408 1.94 14.36 -25.30
N GLY A 409 1.97 14.80 -24.04
CA GLY A 409 1.03 15.78 -23.47
C GLY A 409 -0.03 15.19 -22.54
N ALA A 410 -0.04 13.87 -22.33
CA ALA A 410 -0.82 13.19 -21.30
C ALA A 410 -0.58 13.80 -19.91
N LYS A 411 -1.61 14.45 -19.34
CA LYS A 411 -1.61 14.81 -17.91
C LYS A 411 -2.08 13.60 -17.12
N ALA A 412 -1.15 12.89 -16.50
CA ALA A 412 -1.50 11.98 -15.42
C ALA A 412 -2.11 12.81 -14.28
N THR A 413 -3.39 12.61 -13.99
CA THR A 413 -4.02 13.23 -12.83
C THR A 413 -3.45 12.55 -11.59
N VAL A 414 -2.46 13.20 -10.96
CA VAL A 414 -1.88 12.73 -9.69
C VAL A 414 -2.98 12.73 -8.64
N SER A 415 -3.56 11.55 -8.42
CA SER A 415 -4.64 11.35 -7.47
C SER A 415 -4.03 11.19 -6.07
N LEU A 416 -3.57 12.32 -5.49
CA LEU A 416 -3.12 12.46 -4.10
C LEU A 416 -4.30 12.26 -3.14
N TRP A 417 -4.76 11.01 -3.00
CA TRP A 417 -5.77 10.62 -2.04
C TRP A 417 -5.08 10.28 -0.71
N PHE A 418 -5.02 11.28 0.15
CA PHE A 418 -4.59 11.11 1.54
C PHE A 418 -5.50 10.10 2.25
N SER A 419 -4.93 8.97 2.67
CA SER A 419 -5.61 8.01 3.56
C SER A 419 -4.67 7.48 4.65
N CYS A 420 -3.90 8.38 5.27
CA CYS A 420 -3.07 8.13 6.47
C CYS A 420 -3.01 9.38 7.38
N ILE A 421 -4.15 9.77 7.97
CA ILE A 421 -4.25 10.56 9.22
C ILE A 421 -5.47 10.03 9.98
#